data_AF-A0A2W6CB68-F1
#
_entry.id   AF-A0A2W6CB68-F1
#
_cell.length_a   1.000
_cell.length_b   1.000
_cell.length_c   1.000
_cell.angle_alpha   90.00
_cell.angle_beta   90.00
_cell.angle_gamma   90.00
#
_symmetry.space_group_name_H-M   'P 1'
#
loop_
_entity.id
_entity.type
_entity.pdbx_description
1 polymer ?
#
loop_
_entity_poly.entity_id
_entity_poly.type
_entity_poly.pdbx_seq_one_letter_code
_entity_poly.pdbx_strand_id
1 'polypeptide(L)'
;MIPAGLTPPVELDLDDALALLRGGELSVEGRLVDASNATLYCAMTCDGVTAACVYKPVAGERPLWDFPDGTLAEREVAAYEVSTALGWSIVPPTVYRDGPLGPGMVQL
;
A
#
# COMPACT_ATOMS: atom_id res chain seq x y z
N MET A 1 11.20 15.55 -0.30
CA MET A 1 11.93 15.43 0.98
C MET A 1 10.96 14.82 1.97
N ILE A 2 11.27 13.65 2.50
CA ILE A 2 10.43 13.00 3.51
C ILE A 2 10.63 13.78 4.83
N PRO A 3 9.56 14.17 5.53
CA PRO A 3 9.66 14.79 6.85
C PRO A 3 10.57 14.00 7.81
N ALA A 4 11.35 14.69 8.63
CA ALA A 4 12.19 14.03 9.64
C ALA A 4 11.33 13.16 10.57
N GLY A 5 11.70 11.89 10.73
CA GLY A 5 11.00 10.94 11.62
C GLY A 5 10.05 9.96 10.93
N LEU A 6 9.87 10.05 9.61
CA LEU A 6 9.19 8.99 8.85
C LEU A 6 10.19 7.94 8.37
N THR A 7 9.76 6.69 8.35
CA THR A 7 10.50 5.58 7.75
C THR A 7 10.78 5.88 6.28
N PRO A 8 12.01 5.72 5.76
CA PRO A 8 12.29 5.97 4.35
C PRO A 8 11.84 4.79 3.45
N PRO A 9 11.61 5.03 2.15
CA PRO A 9 11.51 3.95 1.18
C PRO A 9 12.84 3.21 1.10
N VAL A 10 12.75 1.90 0.90
CA VAL A 10 13.89 0.99 0.77
C VAL A 10 13.70 0.19 -0.51
N GLU A 11 14.77 0.04 -1.28
CA GLU A 11 14.80 -0.86 -2.43
C GLU A 11 14.92 -2.30 -1.93
N LEU A 12 13.93 -3.13 -2.25
CA LEU A 12 13.89 -4.56 -1.97
C LEU A 12 13.71 -5.31 -3.27
N ASP A 13 14.19 -6.55 -3.36
CA ASP A 13 13.77 -7.41 -4.45
C ASP A 13 12.28 -7.76 -4.32
N LEU A 14 11.69 -8.30 -5.39
CA LEU A 14 10.26 -8.51 -5.47
C LEU A 14 9.75 -9.52 -4.42
N ASP A 15 10.51 -10.57 -4.15
CA ASP A 15 10.09 -11.63 -3.24
C ASP A 15 10.14 -11.13 -1.79
N ASP A 16 11.20 -10.42 -1.42
CA ASP A 16 11.34 -9.76 -0.11
C ASP A 16 10.28 -8.67 0.09
N ALA A 17 10.02 -7.86 -0.94
CA ALA A 17 8.98 -6.85 -0.93
C ALA A 17 7.60 -7.46 -0.66
N LEU A 18 7.24 -8.53 -1.36
CA LEU A 18 5.95 -9.22 -1.18
C LEU A 18 5.87 -9.94 0.18
N ALA A 19 6.96 -10.53 0.66
CA ALA A 19 7.02 -11.14 1.99
C ALA A 19 6.77 -10.10 3.08
N LEU A 20 7.46 -8.95 3.01
CA LEU A 20 7.29 -7.84 3.93
C LEU A 20 5.86 -7.29 3.90
N LEU A 21 5.31 -7.08 2.70
CA LEU A 21 3.93 -6.60 2.54
C LEU A 21 2.87 -7.55 3.11
N ARG A 22 3.07 -8.87 2.99
CA ARG A 22 2.11 -9.87 3.48
C ARG A 22 2.21 -10.14 4.98
N GLY A 23 3.43 -10.16 5.52
CA GLY A 23 3.71 -10.63 6.88
C GLY A 23 4.10 -9.55 7.88
N GLY A 24 4.52 -8.37 7.41
CA GLY A 24 5.04 -7.32 8.28
C GLY A 24 3.98 -6.67 9.18
N GLU A 25 4.43 -6.14 10.30
CA GLU A 25 3.64 -5.25 11.15
C GLU A 25 3.49 -3.89 10.48
N LEU A 26 2.24 -3.44 10.30
CA LEU A 26 1.88 -2.19 9.63
C LEU A 26 1.58 -1.10 10.66
N SER A 27 2.40 -0.05 10.69
CA SER A 27 2.25 1.11 11.57
C SER A 27 1.98 2.38 10.77
N VAL A 28 0.97 3.16 11.15
CA VAL A 28 0.65 4.44 10.50
C VAL A 28 1.54 5.54 11.05
N GLU A 29 2.33 6.17 10.19
CA GLU A 29 3.22 7.28 10.58
C GLU A 29 2.67 8.65 10.15
N GLY A 30 1.78 8.68 9.15
CA GLY A 30 1.19 9.93 8.69
C GLY A 30 0.07 9.74 7.65
N ARG A 31 -0.48 10.86 7.20
CA ARG A 31 -1.51 10.92 6.15
C ARG A 31 -1.05 11.84 5.02
N LEU A 32 -1.21 11.37 3.79
CA LEU A 32 -1.02 12.19 2.59
C LEU A 32 -2.30 13.00 2.33
N VAL A 33 -2.25 14.30 2.64
CA VAL A 33 -3.45 15.17 2.65
C VAL A 33 -3.93 15.59 1.26
N ASP A 34 -3.04 15.60 0.27
CA ASP A 34 -3.37 15.99 -1.12
C ASP A 34 -3.97 14.85 -1.95
N ALA A 35 -4.20 13.68 -1.35
CA ALA A 35 -4.81 12.54 -2.02
C ALA A 35 -6.35 12.63 -2.05
N SER A 36 -6.97 12.16 -3.14
CA SER A 36 -8.43 12.16 -3.33
C SER A 36 -9.18 11.16 -2.44
N ASN A 37 -8.48 10.14 -1.95
CA ASN A 37 -8.93 9.12 -1.01
C ASN A 37 -8.05 9.14 0.24
N ALA A 38 -8.50 8.55 1.35
CA ALA A 38 -7.63 8.38 2.51
C ALA A 38 -6.39 7.57 2.13
N THR A 39 -5.24 8.23 2.15
CA THR A 39 -3.95 7.65 1.80
C THR A 39 -2.99 7.87 2.96
N LEU A 40 -2.46 6.78 3.49
CA LEU A 40 -1.67 6.79 4.71
C LEU A 40 -0.23 6.43 4.39
N TYR A 41 0.69 7.17 4.99
CA TYR A 41 2.10 6.83 5.00
C TYR A 41 2.36 5.91 6.18
N CYS A 42 2.97 4.76 5.93
CA CYS A 42 3.12 3.72 6.93
C CYS A 42 4.53 3.13 6.90
N ALA A 43 4.92 2.56 8.02
CA ALA A 43 6.08 1.67 8.12
C ALA A 43 5.60 0.23 8.15
N MET A 44 6.31 -0.64 7.42
CA MET A 44 6.15 -2.08 7.46
C MET A 44 7.42 -2.69 8.04
N THR A 45 7.30 -3.52 9.07
CA THR A 45 8.46 -4.18 9.69
C THR A 45 8.28 -5.70 9.78
N CYS A 46 9.26 -6.47 9.29
CA CYS A 46 9.31 -7.92 9.41
C CYS A 46 10.78 -8.37 9.47
N ASP A 47 11.12 -9.29 10.38
CA ASP A 47 12.46 -9.89 10.48
C ASP A 47 13.64 -8.90 10.47
N GLY A 48 13.46 -7.74 11.11
CA GLY A 48 14.48 -6.69 11.20
C GLY A 48 14.61 -5.80 9.96
N VAL A 49 13.82 -6.05 8.92
CA VAL A 49 13.67 -5.17 7.76
C VAL A 49 12.50 -4.22 8.01
N THR A 50 12.73 -2.92 7.82
CA THR A 50 11.70 -1.88 7.91
C THR A 50 11.72 -1.05 6.64
N ALA A 51 10.55 -0.90 6.00
CA ALA A 51 10.39 -0.09 4.79
C ALA A 51 9.12 0.75 4.85
N ALA A 52 9.15 1.90 4.20
CA ALA A 52 7.96 2.72 4.01
C ALA A 52 6.98 2.05 3.04
N CYS A 53 5.69 2.25 3.26
CA CYS A 53 4.64 1.82 2.35
C CYS A 53 3.45 2.81 2.38
N VAL A 54 2.60 2.69 1.38
CA VAL A 54 1.30 3.37 1.30
C VAL A 54 0.19 2.40 1.64
N TYR A 55 -0.69 2.81 2.55
CA TYR A 55 -1.90 2.06 2.91
C TYR A 55 -3.14 2.89 2.57
N LYS A 56 -4.07 2.32 1.79
CA LYS A 56 -5.39 2.91 1.50
C LYS A 56 -6.49 1.99 2.05
N PRO A 57 -7.08 2.30 3.22
CA PRO A 57 -8.21 1.54 3.76
C PRO A 57 -9.44 1.67 2.87
N VAL A 58 -10.23 0.59 2.73
CA VAL A 58 -11.55 0.61 2.07
C VAL A 58 -12.48 1.64 2.73
N ALA A 59 -12.44 1.74 4.07
CA ALA A 59 -13.26 2.70 4.82
C ALA A 59 -12.92 4.18 4.52
N GLY A 60 -11.78 4.44 3.89
CA GLY A 60 -11.33 5.77 3.50
C GLY A 60 -11.57 6.10 2.03
N GLU A 61 -12.26 5.23 1.31
CA GLU A 61 -12.61 5.45 -0.09
C GLU A 61 -13.64 6.56 -0.24
N ARG A 62 -13.45 7.35 -1.29
CA ARG A 62 -14.43 8.27 -1.83
C ARG A 62 -15.11 7.56 -3.00
N PRO A 63 -16.44 7.36 -2.94
CA PRO A 63 -17.20 6.73 -4.02
C PRO A 63 -16.95 7.37 -5.39
N LEU A 64 -16.90 6.53 -6.42
CA LEU A 64 -16.86 6.93 -7.82
C LEU A 64 -18.19 6.55 -8.49
N TRP A 65 -18.66 7.39 -9.40
CA TRP A 65 -20.00 7.23 -10.02
C TRP A 65 -20.10 6.01 -10.95
N ASP A 66 -18.96 5.53 -11.45
CA ASP A 66 -18.81 4.48 -12.45
C ASP A 66 -18.43 3.12 -11.87
N PHE A 67 -18.31 3.00 -10.53
CA PHE A 67 -17.89 1.78 -9.85
C PHE A 67 -18.70 1.48 -8.60
N PRO A 68 -18.81 0.20 -8.19
CA PRO A 68 -19.36 -0.15 -6.89
C PRO A 68 -18.53 0.45 -5.74
N ASP A 69 -19.21 0.86 -4.67
CA ASP A 69 -18.56 1.38 -3.46
C ASP A 69 -17.68 0.32 -2.80
N GLY A 70 -16.57 0.76 -2.19
CA GLY A 70 -15.69 -0.12 -1.41
C GLY A 70 -14.86 -1.08 -2.26
N THR A 71 -14.54 -0.70 -3.51
CA THR A 71 -13.79 -1.54 -4.46
C THR A 71 -12.49 -0.90 -4.96
N LEU A 72 -12.14 0.30 -4.48
CA LEU A 72 -10.99 1.03 -5.04
C LEU A 72 -9.65 0.42 -4.60
N ALA A 73 -9.57 -0.09 -3.37
CA ALA A 73 -8.38 -0.80 -2.88
C ALA A 73 -8.07 -2.04 -3.73
N GLU A 74 -9.07 -2.85 -4.06
CA GLU A 74 -8.94 -4.06 -4.88
C GLU A 74 -8.45 -3.74 -6.29
N ARG A 75 -8.75 -2.54 -6.80
CA ARG A 75 -8.31 -2.11 -8.13
C ARG A 75 -6.83 -1.76 -8.19
N GLU A 76 -6.27 -1.21 -7.12
CA GLU A 76 -4.82 -0.99 -7.02
C GLU A 76 -4.09 -2.34 -7.05
N VAL A 77 -4.64 -3.34 -6.37
CA VAL A 77 -4.13 -4.72 -6.38
C VAL A 77 -4.28 -5.34 -7.77
N ALA A 78 -5.45 -5.19 -8.41
CA ALA A 78 -5.67 -5.68 -9.77
C ALA A 78 -4.71 -5.04 -10.78
N ALA A 79 -4.38 -3.75 -10.63
CA ALA A 79 -3.40 -3.07 -11.47
C ALA A 79 -2.00 -3.69 -11.33
N TYR A 80 -1.60 -4.02 -10.10
CA TYR A 80 -0.34 -4.72 -9.84
C TYR A 80 -0.31 -6.13 -10.45
N GLU A 81 -1.37 -6.92 -10.25
CA GLU A 81 -1.48 -8.28 -10.79
C GLU A 81 -1.47 -8.27 -12.33
N VAL A 82 -2.18 -7.35 -12.98
CA VAL A 82 -2.18 -7.19 -14.45
C VAL A 82 -0.79 -6.79 -14.95
N SER A 83 -0.15 -5.81 -14.30
CA SER A 83 1.20 -5.37 -14.65
C SER A 83 2.22 -6.52 -14.56
N THR A 84 2.10 -7.34 -13.52
CA THR A 84 2.95 -8.54 -13.30
C THR A 84 2.67 -9.61 -14.35
N ALA A 85 1.40 -9.94 -14.60
CA ALA A 85 1.01 -10.95 -15.58
C ALA A 85 1.44 -10.60 -17.01
N LEU A 86 1.53 -9.30 -17.32
CA LEU A 86 1.97 -8.80 -18.62
C LEU A 86 3.48 -8.53 -18.69
N GLY A 87 4.21 -8.70 -17.58
CA GLY A 87 5.65 -8.46 -17.51
C GLY A 87 6.04 -6.98 -17.68
N TRP A 88 5.12 -6.06 -17.39
CA TRP A 88 5.38 -4.61 -17.52
C TRP A 88 6.21 -4.07 -16.37
N SER A 89 6.01 -4.59 -15.15
CA SER A 89 6.73 -4.16 -13.95
C SER A 89 6.65 -2.64 -13.69
N ILE A 90 5.53 -2.00 -14.07
CA ILE A 90 5.31 -0.56 -13.90
C ILE A 90 4.48 -0.18 -12.66
N VAL A 91 3.87 -1.17 -12.01
CA VAL A 91 3.08 -0.99 -10.78
C VAL A 91 3.89 -1.62 -9.65
N PRO A 92 4.16 -0.89 -8.56
CA PRO A 92 4.91 -1.43 -7.43
C PRO A 92 4.21 -2.63 -6.78
N PRO A 93 4.93 -3.49 -6.05
CA PRO A 93 4.35 -4.60 -5.28
C PRO A 93 3.19 -4.11 -4.42
N THR A 94 2.01 -4.71 -4.62
CA THR A 94 0.76 -4.29 -3.96
C THR A 94 0.00 -5.51 -3.48
N VAL A 95 -0.47 -5.50 -2.23
CA VAL A 95 -1.27 -6.58 -1.64
C VAL A 95 -2.55 -6.04 -1.01
N TYR A 96 -3.55 -6.89 -0.89
CA TYR A 96 -4.74 -6.63 -0.09
C TYR A 96 -4.63 -7.35 1.25
N ARG A 97 -4.81 -6.64 2.37
CA ARG A 97 -4.77 -7.23 3.72
C ARG A 97 -5.49 -6.36 4.74
N ASP A 98 -5.69 -6.93 5.92
CA ASP A 98 -6.13 -6.16 7.09
C ASP A 98 -5.03 -5.21 7.58
N GLY A 99 -5.46 -4.06 8.09
CA GLY A 99 -4.63 -3.03 8.70
C GLY A 99 -5.35 -2.27 9.82
N PRO A 100 -4.69 -1.27 10.43
CA PRO A 100 -5.21 -0.56 11.62
C PRO A 100 -6.56 0.14 11.44
N LEU A 101 -6.97 0.40 10.19
CA LEU A 101 -8.23 1.07 9.84
C LEU A 101 -9.16 0.19 8.98
N GLY A 102 -9.02 -1.13 9.11
CA GLY A 102 -9.79 -2.12 8.35
C GLY A 102 -8.99 -2.76 7.21
N PRO A 103 -9.65 -3.47 6.28
CA PRO A 103 -9.00 -3.99 5.09
C PRO A 103 -8.67 -2.88 4.09
N GLY A 104 -7.65 -3.09 3.28
CA GLY A 104 -7.29 -2.20 2.20
C GLY A 104 -6.04 -2.66 1.45
N MET A 105 -5.62 -1.82 0.49
CA MET A 105 -4.41 -2.09 -0.28
C MET A 105 -3.18 -1.53 0.45
N VAL A 106 -2.08 -2.27 0.39
CA VAL A 106 -0.77 -1.85 0.89
C VAL A 106 0.25 -1.99 -0.24
N GLN A 107 1.00 -0.94 -0.52
CA GLN A 107 1.96 -0.84 -1.62
C GLN A 107 3.30 -0.31 -1.11
N LEU A 108 4.41 -0.92 -1.53
CA LEU A 108 5.78 -0.44 -1.24
C LEU A 108 6.16 0.75 -2.13
#